data_AF-A0A414HEN8-F1
#
_entry.id   AF-A0A414HEN8-F1
#
_cell.length_a   1.000
_cell.length_b   1.000
_cell.length_c   1.000
_cell.angle_alpha   90.00
_cell.angle_beta   90.00
_cell.angle_gamma   90.00
#
_symmetry.space_group_name_H-M   'P 1'
#
loop_
_entity.id
_entity.type
_entity.pdbx_description
1 polymer ?
#
loop_
_entity_poly.entity_id
_entity_poly.type
_entity_poly.pdbx_seq_one_letter_code
_entity_poly.pdbx_strand_id
1 'polypeptide(L)'
;MTPKTEQKVYVGIGMDFETGGLDCRECACTQIALQAVRFDTWQVFDHCQAYIAPYGKADAGLPRRKVLRTRHEQAKEAGVVPMKYEQTALDYSAITMEMLRTQGVDMKTAAGEIIAFAKRSALSKGNQCKPILIGQNVTFDIGFLQQLMNYAGLVAEFEKTFAGTKDYYGNFQPHYIDTLTVGRLAFAADPEVTSYKLELIASRLGVELNDAHDAAADVTATLDILGIYTSRLRHAGGEAITIQAKEKTRKHFKI
;
A
#
# COMPACT_ATOMS: atom_id res chain seq x y z
N MET A 1 -32.32 6.09 -27.71
CA MET A 1 -30.90 5.67 -27.58
C MET A 1 -30.71 5.15 -26.17
N THR A 2 -30.42 3.87 -25.99
CA THR A 2 -29.99 3.35 -24.69
C THR A 2 -28.70 4.07 -24.31
N PRO A 3 -28.57 4.66 -23.11
CA PRO A 3 -27.30 5.24 -22.70
C PRO A 3 -26.24 4.15 -22.82
N LYS A 4 -25.19 4.39 -23.62
CA LYS A 4 -23.99 3.55 -23.56
C LYS A 4 -23.39 3.79 -22.19
N THR A 5 -23.67 2.91 -21.24
CA THR A 5 -22.99 2.91 -19.95
C THR A 5 -21.53 2.64 -20.24
N GLU A 6 -20.69 3.69 -20.15
CA GLU A 6 -19.25 3.54 -20.28
C GLU A 6 -18.78 2.60 -19.16
N GLN A 7 -18.18 1.47 -19.54
CA GLN A 7 -17.72 0.48 -18.58
C GLN A 7 -16.59 1.08 -17.75
N LYS A 8 -16.84 1.26 -16.45
CA LYS A 8 -15.82 1.73 -15.52
C LYS A 8 -14.78 0.64 -15.30
N VAL A 9 -13.51 0.98 -15.48
CA VAL A 9 -12.38 0.12 -15.15
C VAL A 9 -11.87 0.48 -13.77
N TYR A 10 -11.93 -0.48 -12.86
CA TYR A 10 -11.39 -0.35 -11.50
C TYR A 10 -9.96 -0.89 -11.47
N VAL A 11 -9.10 -0.21 -10.72
CA VAL A 11 -7.66 -0.51 -10.67
C VAL A 11 -7.23 -0.68 -9.22
N GLY A 12 -6.39 -1.68 -9.00
CA GLY A 12 -5.62 -1.84 -7.78
C GLY A 12 -4.15 -1.49 -8.02
N ILE A 13 -3.47 -1.05 -6.97
CA ILE A 13 -2.02 -0.83 -6.98
C ILE A 13 -1.43 -1.75 -5.92
N GLY A 14 -0.79 -2.83 -6.37
CA GLY A 14 0.10 -3.65 -5.55
C GLY A 14 1.29 -2.83 -5.11
N MET A 15 1.64 -2.93 -3.83
CA MET A 15 2.68 -2.15 -3.18
C MET A 15 3.37 -2.97 -2.12
N ASP A 16 4.69 -2.82 -2.04
CA ASP A 16 5.51 -3.36 -0.97
C ASP A 16 6.71 -2.41 -0.72
N PHE A 17 7.06 -2.23 0.54
CA PHE A 17 8.24 -1.47 0.96
C PHE A 17 9.26 -2.37 1.65
N GLU A 18 10.51 -2.24 1.22
CA GLU A 18 11.61 -2.50 2.14
C GLU A 18 11.85 -1.28 3.03
N THR A 19 12.22 -1.55 4.28
CA THR A 19 12.31 -0.52 5.31
C THR A 19 13.57 -0.68 6.16
N GLY A 20 14.00 0.41 6.79
CA GLY A 20 15.13 0.43 7.72
C GLY A 20 14.77 -0.12 9.11
N GLY A 21 13.60 -0.74 9.30
CA GLY A 21 13.10 -1.22 10.58
C GLY A 21 11.57 -1.16 10.64
N LEU A 22 10.98 -1.64 11.73
CA LEU A 22 9.54 -1.92 11.76
C LEU A 22 8.64 -0.74 12.16
N ASP A 23 9.21 0.34 12.70
CA ASP A 23 8.43 1.50 13.16
C ASP A 23 8.51 2.66 12.15
N CYS A 24 7.43 2.90 11.42
CA CYS A 24 7.29 3.98 10.45
C CYS A 24 7.35 5.40 11.04
N ARG A 25 7.54 5.57 12.35
CA ARG A 25 7.80 6.89 12.97
C ARG A 25 9.29 7.15 13.13
N GLU A 26 10.10 6.09 13.09
CA GLU A 26 11.52 6.12 13.44
C GLU A 26 12.42 5.65 12.30
N CYS A 27 11.94 4.71 11.47
CA CYS A 27 12.71 4.02 10.45
C CYS A 27 12.39 4.55 9.04
N ALA A 28 13.39 4.53 8.16
CA ALA A 28 13.23 4.98 6.77
C ALA A 28 12.60 3.92 5.88
N CYS A 29 12.05 4.36 4.74
CA CYS A 29 11.81 3.53 3.57
C CYS A 29 13.15 3.35 2.84
N THR A 30 13.44 2.14 2.37
CA THR A 30 14.69 1.82 1.65
C THR A 30 14.44 1.45 0.19
N GLN A 31 13.34 0.74 -0.10
CA GLN A 31 12.86 0.43 -1.45
C GLN A 31 11.34 0.55 -1.50
N ILE A 32 10.81 0.88 -2.68
CA ILE A 32 9.39 0.80 -2.98
C ILE A 32 9.21 0.08 -4.31
N ALA A 33 8.28 -0.86 -4.37
CA ALA A 33 7.80 -1.46 -5.61
C ALA A 33 6.29 -1.24 -5.75
N LEU A 34 5.86 -0.93 -6.96
CA LEU A 34 4.46 -0.71 -7.33
C LEU A 34 4.12 -1.47 -8.60
N GLN A 35 2.93 -2.06 -8.64
CA GLN A 35 2.36 -2.64 -9.85
C GLN A 35 0.87 -2.33 -9.96
N ALA A 36 0.42 -1.89 -11.13
CA ALA A 36 -0.98 -1.56 -11.38
C ALA A 36 -1.69 -2.73 -12.05
N VAL A 37 -2.82 -3.15 -11.46
CA VAL A 37 -3.63 -4.26 -11.95
C VAL A 37 -5.06 -3.80 -12.24
N ARG A 38 -5.61 -4.23 -13.37
CA ARG A 38 -7.03 -4.03 -13.67
C ARG A 38 -7.87 -5.07 -12.97
N PHE A 39 -8.92 -4.65 -12.27
CA PHE A 39 -9.80 -5.61 -11.63
C PHE A 39 -10.62 -6.41 -12.63
N ASP A 40 -11.07 -5.87 -13.76
CA ASP A 40 -11.92 -6.62 -14.69
C ASP A 40 -11.23 -7.85 -15.31
N THR A 41 -9.97 -7.70 -15.69
CA THR A 41 -9.18 -8.66 -16.47
C THR A 41 -8.07 -9.32 -15.67
N TRP A 42 -7.74 -8.77 -14.50
CA TRP A 42 -6.56 -9.10 -13.72
C TRP A 42 -5.22 -8.87 -14.45
N GLN A 43 -5.24 -8.06 -15.50
CA GLN A 43 -4.03 -7.71 -16.24
C GLN A 43 -3.22 -6.69 -15.43
N VAL A 44 -1.97 -7.04 -15.10
CA VAL A 44 -0.94 -6.09 -14.68
C VAL A 44 -0.46 -5.31 -15.91
N PHE A 45 -0.41 -3.98 -15.84
CA PHE A 45 -0.18 -3.13 -17.01
C PHE A 45 0.82 -1.98 -16.82
N ASP A 46 1.24 -1.71 -15.59
CA ASP A 46 2.30 -0.73 -15.28
C ASP A 46 3.04 -1.19 -14.03
N HIS A 47 4.33 -0.84 -13.93
CA HIS A 47 5.17 -1.14 -12.76
C HIS A 47 6.19 -0.01 -12.55
N CYS A 48 6.59 0.17 -11.29
CA CYS A 48 7.60 1.13 -10.90
C CYS A 48 8.34 0.61 -9.68
N GLN A 49 9.65 0.83 -9.63
CA GLN A 49 10.46 0.51 -8.46
C GLN A 49 11.54 1.56 -8.25
N ALA A 50 11.89 1.81 -7.00
CA ALA A 50 12.98 2.71 -6.66
C ALA A 50 13.58 2.37 -5.30
N TYR A 51 14.90 2.43 -5.19
CA TYR A 51 15.57 2.60 -3.91
C TYR A 51 15.43 4.06 -3.46
N ILE A 52 15.40 4.30 -2.15
CA ILE A 52 15.25 5.63 -1.58
C ILE A 52 16.56 6.01 -0.87
N ALA A 53 17.14 7.13 -1.28
CA ALA A 53 18.38 7.64 -0.69
C ALA A 53 18.19 7.97 0.79
N PRO A 54 19.23 7.84 1.63
CA PRO A 54 19.07 8.10 3.05
C PRO A 54 18.59 9.51 3.35
N TYR A 55 17.50 9.61 4.10
CA TYR A 55 16.89 10.87 4.49
C TYR A 55 16.73 10.96 6.02
N GLY A 56 16.39 12.16 6.49
CA GLY A 56 16.11 12.38 7.90
C GLY A 56 14.67 12.80 8.17
N LYS A 57 14.31 12.81 9.45
CA LYS A 57 13.00 13.19 9.97
C LYS A 57 12.67 14.61 9.51
N ALA A 58 11.60 14.73 8.72
CA ALA A 58 11.00 16.02 8.44
C ALA A 58 10.09 16.40 9.62
N ASP A 59 9.89 17.71 9.82
CA ASP A 59 8.88 18.19 10.75
C ASP A 59 7.51 17.77 10.19
N ALA A 60 6.89 16.76 10.81
CA ALA A 60 5.72 16.03 10.30
C ALA A 60 4.40 16.83 10.31
N GLY A 61 4.48 18.17 10.25
CA GLY A 61 3.33 19.08 10.32
C GLY A 61 2.54 19.01 11.62
N LEU A 62 2.98 18.23 12.61
CA LEU A 62 2.36 18.19 13.93
C LEU A 62 2.41 19.59 14.53
N PRO A 63 1.28 20.12 15.06
CA PRO A 63 1.25 21.46 15.62
C PRO A 63 2.18 21.55 16.83
N ARG A 64 3.42 22.01 16.61
CA ARG A 64 4.33 22.37 17.68
C ARG A 64 3.73 23.58 18.39
N ARG A 65 3.60 23.48 19.72
CA ARG A 65 3.27 24.62 20.57
C ARG A 65 4.30 25.72 20.27
N LYS A 66 3.87 26.85 19.72
CA LYS A 66 4.75 27.98 19.37
C LYS A 66 5.36 28.56 20.65
N VAL A 67 6.47 28.00 21.09
CA VAL A 67 7.32 28.57 22.14
C VAL A 67 8.25 29.56 21.44
N LEU A 68 8.32 30.80 21.93
CA LEU A 68 9.26 31.79 21.42
C LEU A 68 10.68 31.26 21.69
N ARG A 69 11.41 30.91 20.65
CA ARG A 69 12.79 30.40 20.74
C ARG A 69 13.78 31.42 20.21
N THR A 70 14.97 31.41 20.77
CA THR A 70 16.06 32.31 20.40
C THR A 70 16.68 31.90 19.05
N ARG A 71 17.27 32.85 18.32
CA ARG A 71 17.96 32.58 17.03
C ARG A 71 19.07 31.50 17.16
N HIS A 72 19.66 31.36 18.33
CA HIS A 72 20.70 30.35 18.63
C HIS A 72 20.12 28.93 18.81
N GLU A 73 18.90 28.80 19.34
CA GLU A 73 18.19 27.51 19.44
C GLU A 73 17.68 27.05 18.07
N GLN A 74 17.24 27.98 17.23
CA GLN A 74 16.84 27.71 15.84
C GLN A 74 18.04 27.27 14.98
N ALA A 75 19.23 27.79 15.24
CA ALA A 75 20.46 27.39 14.56
C ALA A 75 20.99 26.01 15.01
N LYS A 76 20.68 25.56 16.24
CA LYS A 76 21.05 24.22 16.75
C LYS A 76 20.15 23.09 16.23
N GLU A 77 18.92 23.37 15.84
CA GLU A 77 17.99 22.41 15.22
C GLU A 77 18.30 22.13 13.73
N ALA A 78 19.32 22.76 13.14
CA ALA A 78 19.73 22.56 11.75
C ALA A 78 20.38 21.18 11.47
N GLY A 79 20.57 20.35 12.50
CA GLY A 79 20.90 18.94 12.32
C GLY A 79 19.63 18.16 11.98
N VAL A 80 19.42 17.85 10.70
CA VAL A 80 18.36 16.93 10.27
C VAL A 80 18.57 15.62 11.05
N VAL A 81 17.64 15.28 11.95
CA VAL A 81 17.70 14.03 12.70
C VAL A 81 17.55 12.89 11.70
N PRO A 82 18.54 12.00 11.52
CA PRO A 82 18.43 10.94 10.53
C PRO A 82 17.31 9.95 10.90
N MET A 83 16.70 9.36 9.88
CA MET A 83 15.88 8.16 10.07
C MET A 83 16.76 6.98 10.48
N LYS A 84 16.18 5.99 11.16
CA LYS A 84 16.89 4.77 11.55
C LYS A 84 16.98 3.78 10.40
N TYR A 85 18.13 3.09 10.36
CA TYR A 85 18.42 1.95 9.51
C TYR A 85 19.02 0.88 10.42
N GLU A 86 18.20 -0.08 10.81
CA GLU A 86 18.58 -1.19 11.67
C GLU A 86 19.28 -2.26 10.84
N GLN A 87 20.42 -2.75 11.32
CA GLN A 87 21.21 -3.74 10.58
C GLN A 87 20.40 -5.00 10.26
N THR A 88 19.55 -5.44 11.19
CA THR A 88 18.67 -6.61 11.00
C THR A 88 17.67 -6.44 9.84
N ALA A 89 17.19 -5.22 9.60
CA ALA A 89 16.26 -4.95 8.50
C ALA A 89 17.00 -4.89 7.15
N LEU A 90 18.20 -4.30 7.14
CA LEU A 90 19.09 -4.27 5.98
C LEU A 90 19.56 -5.67 5.57
N ASP A 91 19.90 -6.51 6.56
CA ASP A 91 20.31 -7.89 6.32
C ASP A 91 19.14 -8.74 5.77
N TYR A 92 17.93 -8.52 6.27
CA TYR A 92 16.73 -9.24 5.84
C TYR A 92 16.36 -8.95 4.38
N SER A 93 16.49 -7.69 3.96
CA SER A 93 16.19 -7.21 2.60
C SER A 93 17.38 -7.30 1.63
N ALA A 94 18.55 -7.75 2.10
CA ALA A 94 19.82 -7.67 1.37
C ALA A 94 20.19 -6.27 0.84
N ILE A 95 19.61 -5.20 1.41
CA ILE A 95 19.89 -3.81 1.04
C ILE A 95 21.03 -3.27 1.87
N THR A 96 22.04 -2.68 1.22
CA THR A 96 23.14 -2.03 1.92
C THR A 96 22.98 -0.51 1.96
N MET A 97 23.55 0.13 3.00
CA MET A 97 23.59 1.60 3.06
C MET A 97 24.33 2.22 1.85
N GLU A 98 25.30 1.50 1.27
CA GLU A 98 26.01 1.97 0.08
C GLU A 98 25.12 1.93 -1.16
N MET A 99 24.32 0.87 -1.33
CA MET A 99 23.30 0.79 -2.38
C MET A 99 22.33 1.97 -2.28
N LEU A 100 21.84 2.29 -1.08
CA LEU A 100 20.94 3.42 -0.88
C LEU A 100 21.58 4.77 -1.23
N ARG A 101 22.87 4.96 -0.89
CA ARG A 101 23.58 6.21 -1.21
C ARG A 101 23.87 6.38 -2.71
N THR A 102 24.10 5.27 -3.42
CA THR A 102 24.56 5.29 -4.82
C THR A 102 23.42 5.15 -5.82
N GLN A 103 22.37 4.41 -5.47
CA GLN A 103 21.24 4.09 -6.36
C GLN A 103 19.93 4.70 -5.88
N GLY A 104 19.85 5.12 -4.62
CA GLY A 104 18.63 5.70 -4.06
C GLY A 104 18.28 7.03 -4.71
N VAL A 105 17.00 7.22 -5.02
CA VAL A 105 16.47 8.52 -5.44
C VAL A 105 16.10 9.35 -4.20
N ASP A 106 16.03 10.68 -4.37
CA ASP A 106 15.56 11.56 -3.31
C ASP A 106 14.14 11.17 -2.84
N MET A 107 13.93 11.22 -1.52
CA MET A 107 12.68 10.81 -0.87
C MET A 107 11.45 11.54 -1.42
N LYS A 108 11.55 12.85 -1.70
CA LYS A 108 10.43 13.61 -2.27
C LYS A 108 10.17 13.25 -3.72
N THR A 109 11.23 12.91 -4.46
CA THR A 109 11.14 12.39 -5.83
C THR A 109 10.40 11.05 -5.84
N ALA A 110 10.77 10.11 -4.95
CA ALA A 110 10.06 8.85 -4.79
C ALA A 110 8.57 9.06 -4.45
N ALA A 111 8.26 9.92 -3.47
CA ALA A 111 6.88 10.22 -3.11
C ALA A 111 6.08 10.84 -4.26
N GLY A 112 6.69 11.76 -5.03
CA GLY A 112 6.09 12.33 -6.23
C GLY A 112 5.79 11.28 -7.30
N GLU A 113 6.70 10.32 -7.49
CA GLU A 113 6.54 9.24 -8.46
C GLU A 113 5.41 8.28 -8.07
N ILE A 114 5.23 7.97 -6.79
CA ILE A 114 4.07 7.16 -6.32
C ILE A 114 2.74 7.84 -6.70
N ILE A 115 2.64 9.16 -6.51
CA ILE A 115 1.45 9.93 -6.91
C ILE A 115 1.28 9.94 -8.43
N ALA A 116 2.36 10.15 -9.18
CA ALA A 116 2.33 10.14 -10.64
C ALA A 116 1.90 8.77 -11.18
N PHE A 117 2.40 7.68 -10.58
CA PHE A 117 2.06 6.29 -10.88
C PHE A 117 0.58 6.03 -10.69
N ALA A 118 0.03 6.42 -9.55
CA ALA A 118 -1.39 6.21 -9.29
C ALA A 118 -2.30 7.04 -10.21
N LYS A 119 -1.90 8.27 -10.55
CA LYS A 119 -2.66 9.12 -11.49
C LYS A 119 -2.70 8.52 -12.90
N ARG A 120 -1.56 8.04 -13.43
CA ARG A 120 -1.53 7.42 -14.77
C ARG A 120 -2.20 6.04 -14.79
N SER A 121 -2.23 5.35 -13.65
CA SER A 121 -2.90 4.05 -13.49
C SER A 121 -4.43 4.18 -13.41
N ALA A 122 -4.99 5.36 -13.12
CA ALA A 122 -6.43 5.55 -13.03
C ALA A 122 -7.09 5.59 -14.43
N LEU A 123 -7.52 4.43 -14.92
CA LEU A 123 -8.06 4.25 -16.28
C LEU A 123 -9.50 4.75 -16.48
N SER A 124 -10.18 5.15 -15.40
CA SER A 124 -11.55 5.67 -15.44
C SER A 124 -11.72 6.87 -14.52
N LYS A 125 -12.55 7.84 -14.92
CA LYS A 125 -12.78 9.07 -14.16
C LYS A 125 -13.79 8.88 -13.04
N GLY A 126 -13.65 9.70 -12.01
CA GLY A 126 -14.60 9.83 -10.90
C GLY A 126 -14.08 9.24 -9.59
N ASN A 127 -14.64 9.71 -8.47
CA ASN A 127 -14.15 9.40 -7.13
C ASN A 127 -14.18 7.90 -6.81
N GLN A 128 -15.15 7.17 -7.36
CA GLN A 128 -15.28 5.71 -7.19
C GLN A 128 -14.26 4.90 -8.00
N CYS A 129 -13.55 5.52 -8.95
CA CYS A 129 -12.57 4.86 -9.82
C CYS A 129 -11.12 5.13 -9.38
N LYS A 130 -10.92 5.83 -8.26
CA LYS A 130 -9.59 6.02 -7.69
C LYS A 130 -8.98 4.65 -7.34
N PRO A 131 -7.68 4.44 -7.56
CA PRO A 131 -7.03 3.18 -7.23
C PRO A 131 -7.12 2.82 -5.75
N ILE A 132 -7.21 1.53 -5.47
CA ILE A 132 -7.16 0.94 -4.12
C ILE A 132 -5.77 0.31 -3.93
N LEU A 133 -5.20 0.40 -2.72
CA LEU A 133 -3.92 -0.24 -2.41
C LEU A 133 -4.07 -1.75 -2.23
N ILE A 134 -3.06 -2.52 -2.58
CA ILE A 134 -3.02 -3.97 -2.41
C ILE A 134 -1.66 -4.34 -1.83
N GLY A 135 -1.65 -5.22 -0.85
CA GLY A 135 -0.42 -5.73 -0.24
C GLY A 135 -0.72 -6.91 0.68
N GLN A 136 0.32 -7.59 1.14
CA GLN A 136 0.23 -8.61 2.19
C GLN A 136 0.59 -7.96 3.53
N ASN A 137 -0.31 -8.00 4.52
CA ASN A 137 -0.13 -7.24 5.78
C ASN A 137 0.06 -5.72 5.53
N VAL A 138 -0.57 -5.22 4.47
CA VAL A 138 -0.36 -3.89 3.85
C VAL A 138 -0.50 -2.68 4.79
N THR A 139 -1.13 -2.84 5.95
CA THR A 139 -1.20 -1.77 6.96
C THR A 139 0.18 -1.33 7.45
N PHE A 140 1.16 -2.24 7.42
CA PHE A 140 2.56 -1.93 7.68
C PHE A 140 3.09 -0.92 6.66
N ASP A 141 3.01 -1.27 5.37
CA ASP A 141 3.43 -0.45 4.23
C ASP A 141 2.70 0.88 4.14
N ILE A 142 1.39 0.89 4.45
CA ILE A 142 0.59 2.13 4.48
C ILE A 142 1.16 3.12 5.49
N GLY A 143 1.70 2.65 6.62
CA GLY A 143 2.36 3.52 7.60
C GLY A 143 3.58 4.23 7.01
N PHE A 144 4.41 3.51 6.25
CA PHE A 144 5.58 4.06 5.56
C PHE A 144 5.19 4.96 4.38
N LEU A 145 4.16 4.59 3.63
CA LEU A 145 3.58 5.44 2.58
C LEU A 145 3.08 6.77 3.16
N GLN A 146 2.34 6.74 4.28
CA GLN A 146 1.88 7.94 4.95
C GLN A 146 3.05 8.79 5.48
N GLN A 147 4.12 8.15 5.99
CA GLN A 147 5.36 8.84 6.36
C GLN A 147 5.94 9.61 5.16
N LEU A 148 6.14 8.94 4.02
CA LEU A 148 6.67 9.57 2.80
C LEU A 148 5.79 10.73 2.32
N MET A 149 4.47 10.53 2.26
CA MET A 149 3.54 11.57 1.83
C MET A 149 3.56 12.77 2.78
N ASN A 150 3.68 12.55 4.09
CA ASN A 150 3.81 13.63 5.06
C ASN A 150 5.14 14.39 4.87
N TYR A 151 6.26 13.67 4.81
CA TYR A 151 7.59 14.28 4.69
C TYR A 151 7.81 15.01 3.36
N ALA A 152 7.16 14.54 2.29
CA ALA A 152 7.15 15.20 1.00
C ALA A 152 6.14 16.37 0.89
N GLY A 153 5.23 16.51 1.86
CA GLY A 153 4.16 17.51 1.81
C GLY A 153 3.07 17.20 0.78
N LEU A 154 2.85 15.91 0.47
CA LEU A 154 1.96 15.41 -0.58
C LEU A 154 0.67 14.76 -0.03
N VAL A 155 0.32 14.95 1.24
CA VAL A 155 -0.87 14.34 1.86
C VAL A 155 -2.17 14.72 1.14
N ALA A 156 -2.31 15.96 0.68
CA ALA A 156 -3.51 16.41 -0.04
C ALA A 156 -3.60 15.76 -1.44
N GLU A 157 -2.47 15.60 -2.12
CA GLU A 157 -2.35 14.90 -3.40
C GLU A 157 -2.64 13.41 -3.23
N PHE A 158 -2.19 12.81 -2.13
CA PHE A 158 -2.47 11.42 -1.79
C PHE A 158 -3.98 11.17 -1.63
N GLU A 159 -4.68 12.01 -0.85
CA GLU A 159 -6.14 11.96 -0.68
C GLU A 159 -6.92 12.16 -2.00
N LYS A 160 -6.43 13.05 -2.87
CA LYS A 160 -7.03 13.29 -4.18
C LYS A 160 -6.84 12.12 -5.14
N THR A 161 -5.74 11.36 -4.99
CA THR A 161 -5.32 10.35 -5.97
C THR A 161 -5.84 8.96 -5.64
N PHE A 162 -5.81 8.55 -4.38
CA PHE A 162 -6.20 7.20 -3.96
C PHE A 162 -7.62 7.15 -3.40
N ALA A 163 -8.25 5.98 -3.49
CA ALA A 163 -9.49 5.71 -2.79
C ALA A 163 -9.23 5.70 -1.28
N GLY A 164 -10.12 6.30 -0.49
CA GLY A 164 -9.95 6.36 0.95
C GLY A 164 -10.95 7.29 1.62
N THR A 165 -10.83 7.38 2.93
CA THR A 165 -11.67 8.23 3.79
C THR A 165 -10.82 8.91 4.85
N LYS A 166 -11.32 9.97 5.47
CA LYS A 166 -10.68 10.56 6.65
C LYS A 166 -11.17 9.88 7.91
N ASP A 167 -10.25 9.61 8.83
CA ASP A 167 -10.60 9.18 10.19
C ASP A 167 -11.19 10.35 11.02
N TYR A 168 -11.52 10.05 12.28
CA TYR A 168 -12.04 11.05 13.23
C TYR A 168 -11.11 12.26 13.42
N TYR A 169 -9.80 12.07 13.30
CA TYR A 169 -8.79 13.12 13.45
C TYR A 169 -8.51 13.89 12.15
N GLY A 170 -9.16 13.50 11.05
CA GLY A 170 -8.98 14.10 9.74
C GLY A 170 -7.81 13.53 8.95
N ASN A 171 -7.15 12.46 9.42
CA ASN A 171 -6.07 11.81 8.68
C ASN A 171 -6.65 10.95 7.57
N PHE A 172 -6.05 11.03 6.38
CA PHE A 172 -6.47 10.21 5.25
C PHE A 172 -6.06 8.75 5.44
N GLN A 173 -7.05 7.87 5.40
CA GLN A 173 -6.93 6.42 5.46
C GLN A 173 -7.23 5.85 4.07
N PRO A 174 -6.21 5.40 3.31
CA PRO A 174 -6.45 4.81 2.01
C PRO A 174 -7.24 3.51 2.16
N HIS A 175 -8.12 3.22 1.21
CA HIS A 175 -8.71 1.89 1.09
C HIS A 175 -7.65 0.92 0.60
N TYR A 176 -7.71 -0.31 1.10
CA TYR A 176 -6.78 -1.36 0.71
C TYR A 176 -7.45 -2.74 0.68
N ILE A 177 -6.81 -3.66 -0.04
CA ILE A 177 -7.06 -5.10 0.05
C ILE A 177 -5.82 -5.73 0.66
N ASP A 178 -5.99 -6.29 1.86
CA ASP A 178 -4.96 -7.08 2.52
C ASP A 178 -5.12 -8.55 2.15
N THR A 179 -4.18 -9.08 1.36
CA THR A 179 -4.21 -10.47 0.89
C THR A 179 -4.06 -11.47 2.03
N LEU A 180 -3.51 -11.08 3.18
CA LEU A 180 -3.48 -11.89 4.39
C LEU A 180 -4.90 -12.13 4.91
N THR A 181 -5.73 -11.09 4.91
CA THR A 181 -7.14 -11.18 5.30
C THR A 181 -7.95 -12.00 4.29
N VAL A 182 -7.71 -11.82 2.99
CA VAL A 182 -8.36 -12.64 1.95
C VAL A 182 -7.96 -14.12 2.07
N GLY A 183 -6.68 -14.39 2.35
CA GLY A 183 -6.18 -15.74 2.59
C GLY A 183 -6.88 -16.42 3.78
N ARG A 184 -7.08 -15.70 4.89
CA ARG A 184 -7.85 -16.21 6.03
C ARG A 184 -9.29 -16.56 5.65
N LEU A 185 -9.95 -15.74 4.84
CA LEU A 185 -11.28 -16.07 4.33
C LEU A 185 -11.26 -17.34 3.45
N ALA A 186 -10.22 -17.51 2.65
CA ALA A 186 -10.10 -18.65 1.74
C ALA A 186 -9.73 -19.97 2.44
N PHE A 187 -8.96 -19.92 3.53
CA PHE A 187 -8.29 -21.10 4.08
C PHE A 187 -8.50 -21.35 5.58
N ALA A 188 -9.19 -20.48 6.34
CA ALA A 188 -9.36 -20.70 7.79
C ALA A 188 -10.15 -21.97 8.16
N ALA A 189 -10.88 -22.57 7.21
CA ALA A 189 -11.55 -23.86 7.41
C ALA A 189 -10.61 -25.06 7.25
N ASP A 190 -9.39 -24.85 6.74
CA ASP A 190 -8.40 -25.89 6.49
C ASP A 190 -7.38 -25.95 7.65
N PRO A 191 -7.40 -27.03 8.47
CA PRO A 191 -6.54 -27.12 9.65
C PRO A 191 -5.04 -27.23 9.32
N GLU A 192 -4.69 -27.59 8.08
CA GLU A 192 -3.29 -27.65 7.63
C GLU A 192 -2.71 -26.24 7.39
N VAL A 193 -3.56 -25.21 7.29
CA VAL A 193 -3.13 -23.81 7.12
C VAL A 193 -2.92 -23.16 8.48
N THR A 194 -1.70 -23.31 9.00
CA THR A 194 -1.29 -22.77 10.30
C THR A 194 -0.66 -21.37 10.21
N SER A 195 -0.28 -20.93 9.02
CA SER A 195 0.39 -19.66 8.79
C SER A 195 -0.03 -19.04 7.45
N TYR A 196 -0.03 -17.70 7.40
CA TYR A 196 -0.44 -16.90 6.26
C TYR A 196 0.70 -16.00 5.76
N LYS A 197 1.96 -16.37 6.04
CA LYS A 197 3.11 -15.69 5.45
C LYS A 197 3.07 -15.83 3.92
N LEU A 198 3.62 -14.84 3.23
CA LEU A 198 3.52 -14.71 1.78
C LEU A 198 4.03 -15.97 1.08
N GLU A 199 5.21 -16.44 1.47
CA GLU A 199 5.88 -17.61 0.89
C GLU A 199 5.08 -18.92 1.05
N LEU A 200 4.37 -19.07 2.17
CA LEU A 200 3.57 -20.27 2.44
C LEU A 200 2.27 -20.27 1.64
N ILE A 201 1.63 -19.10 1.54
CA ILE A 201 0.41 -18.94 0.74
C ILE A 201 0.73 -19.04 -0.76
N ALA A 202 1.84 -18.44 -1.20
CA ALA A 202 2.33 -18.55 -2.58
C ALA A 202 2.54 -20.02 -2.96
N SER A 203 3.31 -20.76 -2.16
CA SER A 203 3.55 -22.19 -2.35
C SER A 203 2.24 -23.00 -2.38
N ARG A 204 1.30 -22.74 -1.45
CA ARG A 204 -0.01 -23.42 -1.43
C ARG A 204 -0.83 -23.17 -2.70
N LEU A 205 -0.68 -21.99 -3.29
CA LEU A 205 -1.40 -21.58 -4.49
C LEU A 205 -0.67 -21.91 -5.79
N GLY A 206 0.54 -22.48 -5.71
CA GLY A 206 1.38 -22.76 -6.89
C GLY A 206 1.95 -21.50 -7.52
N VAL A 207 2.11 -20.42 -6.75
CA VAL A 207 2.79 -19.19 -7.17
C VAL A 207 4.27 -19.33 -6.86
N GLU A 208 5.13 -19.14 -7.86
CA GLU A 208 6.59 -19.14 -7.69
C GLU A 208 7.05 -17.82 -7.07
N LEU A 209 7.93 -17.90 -6.07
CA LEU A 209 8.51 -16.75 -5.39
C LEU A 209 10.02 -16.82 -5.61
N ASN A 210 10.50 -16.09 -6.61
CA ASN A 210 11.85 -16.25 -7.17
C ASN A 210 12.92 -15.52 -6.36
N ASP A 211 12.55 -14.55 -5.53
CA ASP A 211 13.44 -13.83 -4.61
C ASP A 211 12.60 -13.22 -3.47
N ALA A 212 12.54 -13.89 -2.31
CA ALA A 212 11.79 -13.36 -1.17
C ALA A 212 12.54 -12.15 -0.58
N HIS A 213 11.81 -11.09 -0.20
CA HIS A 213 12.38 -9.84 0.33
C HIS A 213 13.08 -8.96 -0.71
N ASP A 214 12.72 -9.18 -1.99
CA ASP A 214 12.73 -8.12 -3.00
C ASP A 214 11.30 -7.60 -3.16
N ALA A 215 11.11 -6.30 -2.92
CA ALA A 215 9.80 -5.69 -2.97
C ALA A 215 9.05 -5.93 -4.30
N ALA A 216 9.75 -6.00 -5.44
CA ALA A 216 9.08 -6.21 -6.73
C ALA A 216 8.59 -7.67 -6.89
N ALA A 217 9.38 -8.64 -6.44
CA ALA A 217 8.96 -10.04 -6.37
C ALA A 217 7.77 -10.22 -5.42
N ASP A 218 7.79 -9.59 -4.24
CA ASP A 218 6.73 -9.69 -3.23
C ASP A 218 5.42 -9.03 -3.70
N VAL A 219 5.49 -7.90 -4.42
CA VAL A 219 4.32 -7.31 -5.11
C VAL A 219 3.76 -8.26 -6.17
N THR A 220 4.61 -8.88 -6.98
CA THR A 220 4.19 -9.82 -8.03
C THR A 220 3.44 -11.00 -7.42
N ALA A 221 4.03 -11.65 -6.42
CA ALA A 221 3.43 -12.78 -5.72
C ALA A 221 2.10 -12.38 -5.07
N THR A 222 2.04 -11.20 -4.44
CA THR A 222 0.81 -10.67 -3.84
C THR A 222 -0.32 -10.51 -4.87
N LEU A 223 -0.02 -9.95 -6.03
CA LEU A 223 -1.00 -9.75 -7.10
C LEU A 223 -1.46 -11.06 -7.74
N ASP A 224 -0.55 -12.03 -7.90
CA ASP A 224 -0.87 -13.37 -8.41
C ASP A 224 -1.78 -14.13 -7.43
N ILE A 225 -1.45 -14.11 -6.13
CA ILE A 225 -2.27 -14.69 -5.07
C ILE A 225 -3.68 -14.11 -5.10
N LEU A 226 -3.81 -12.77 -5.12
CA LEU A 226 -5.11 -12.11 -5.16
C LEU A 226 -5.85 -12.37 -6.47
N GLY A 227 -5.13 -12.58 -7.58
CA GLY A 227 -5.69 -12.99 -8.86
C GLY A 227 -6.31 -14.36 -8.83
N ILE A 228 -5.65 -15.31 -8.17
CA ILE A 228 -6.18 -16.65 -7.96
C ILE A 228 -7.45 -16.58 -7.09
N TYR A 229 -7.43 -15.80 -5.99
CA TYR A 229 -8.64 -15.59 -5.18
C TYR A 229 -9.77 -14.97 -5.98
N THR A 230 -9.48 -13.93 -6.77
CA THR A 230 -10.47 -13.25 -7.60
C THR A 230 -11.04 -14.18 -8.66
N SER A 231 -10.20 -15.00 -9.29
CA SER A 231 -10.63 -16.01 -10.23
C SER A 231 -11.61 -16.98 -9.56
N ARG A 232 -11.26 -17.53 -8.39
CA ARG A 232 -12.14 -18.42 -7.62
C ARG A 232 -13.47 -17.78 -7.26
N LEU A 233 -13.48 -16.50 -6.87
CA LEU A 233 -14.71 -15.74 -6.56
C LEU A 233 -15.63 -15.54 -7.77
N ARG A 234 -15.08 -15.48 -8.99
CA ARG A 234 -15.88 -15.37 -10.23
C ARG A 234 -16.46 -16.71 -10.68
N HIS A 235 -15.83 -17.81 -10.29
CA HIS A 235 -16.32 -19.14 -10.62
C HIS A 235 -17.52 -19.47 -9.72
N ALA A 236 -18.72 -19.52 -10.32
CA ALA A 236 -19.99 -19.77 -9.62
C ALA A 236 -20.21 -21.24 -9.19
N GLY A 237 -19.14 -22.01 -8.98
CA GLY A 237 -19.21 -23.46 -8.73
C GLY A 237 -19.15 -23.90 -7.26
N GLY A 238 -19.20 -22.96 -6.31
CA GLY A 238 -19.08 -23.27 -4.87
C GLY A 238 -20.40 -23.68 -4.20
N GLU A 239 -20.29 -24.42 -3.10
CA GLU A 239 -21.42 -24.72 -2.22
C GLU A 239 -22.08 -23.42 -1.72
N ALA A 240 -23.41 -23.39 -1.73
CA ALA A 240 -24.17 -22.22 -1.32
C ALA A 240 -23.95 -21.94 0.18
N ILE A 241 -23.42 -20.76 0.50
CA ILE A 241 -23.43 -20.24 1.86
C ILE A 241 -24.88 -20.03 2.31
N THR A 242 -25.18 -20.37 3.56
CA THR A 242 -26.49 -20.09 4.16
C THR A 242 -26.69 -18.58 4.27
N ILE A 243 -27.44 -18.01 3.33
CA ILE A 243 -27.84 -16.61 3.38
C ILE A 243 -28.93 -16.47 4.44
N GLN A 244 -28.64 -15.75 5.51
CA GLN A 244 -29.67 -15.41 6.49
C GLN A 244 -30.73 -14.50 5.84
N ALA A 245 -31.91 -15.05 5.58
CA ALA A 245 -33.06 -14.27 5.14
C ALA A 245 -33.50 -13.35 6.29
N LYS A 246 -33.22 -12.04 6.18
CA LYS A 246 -33.81 -11.03 7.07
C LYS A 246 -35.09 -10.50 6.45
N GLU A 247 -36.19 -10.56 7.19
CA GLU A 247 -37.41 -9.83 6.84
C GLU A 247 -37.13 -8.33 6.78
N LYS A 248 -37.57 -7.67 5.70
CA LYS A 248 -37.51 -6.22 5.57
C LYS A 248 -38.48 -5.58 6.55
N THR A 249 -37.97 -5.08 7.67
CA THR A 249 -38.78 -4.43 8.73
C THR A 249 -39.28 -3.03 8.36
N ARG A 250 -38.79 -2.41 7.28
CA ARG A 250 -39.25 -1.08 6.81
C ARG A 250 -39.78 -1.16 5.38
N LYS A 251 -41.06 -0.81 5.22
CA LYS A 251 -41.77 -0.81 3.92
C LYS A 251 -41.47 0.40 3.03
N HIS A 252 -40.94 1.50 3.60
CA HIS A 252 -40.65 2.72 2.85
C HIS A 252 -39.34 3.36 3.30
N PHE A 253 -38.49 3.70 2.33
CA PHE A 253 -37.45 4.71 2.47
C PHE A 253 -38.09 6.05 2.10
N LYS A 254 -38.18 6.99 3.04
CA LYS A 254 -38.35 8.41 2.68
C LYS A 254 -36.96 8.93 2.34
N ILE A 255 -36.76 9.28 1.07
CA ILE A 255 -35.61 10.04 0.58
C ILE A 255 -35.89 11.51 0.84
#